data_AF-A0A497KFN9-F1
#
_entry.id   AF-A0A497KFN9-F1
#
_cell.length_a   1.000
_cell.length_b   1.000
_cell.length_c   1.000
_cell.angle_alpha   90.00
_cell.angle_beta   90.00
_cell.angle_gamma   90.00
#
_symmetry.space_group_name_H-M   'P 1'
#
loop_
_entity.id
_entity.type
_entity.pdbx_description
1 polymer ?
#
loop_
_entity_poly.entity_id
_entity_poly.type
_entity_poly.pdbx_seq_one_letter_code
_entity_poly.pdbx_strand_id
1 'polypeptide(L)' 'KNDRRFAVEILNPKYAQIQAALSVGDEKFGEVILETVKHGGGLVGWNRALKVLNVKFEKLLNIKEKPNWSIIQI' A
#
# COMPACT_ATOMS: atom_id res chain seq x y z
N LYS A 1 -21.04 2.39 21.96
CA LYS A 1 -19.89 2.75 21.08
C LYS A 1 -18.66 1.92 21.47
N ASN A 2 -18.75 0.58 21.39
CA ASN A 2 -17.64 -0.40 21.38
C ASN A 2 -18.29 -1.81 21.35
N ASP A 3 -18.72 -2.28 20.17
CA ASP A 3 -19.20 -3.66 20.04
C ASP A 3 -17.98 -4.57 19.93
N ARG A 4 -17.78 -5.44 20.93
CA ARG A 4 -16.60 -6.33 21.02
C ARG A 4 -16.55 -7.39 19.91
N ARG A 5 -17.59 -7.50 19.08
CA ARG A 5 -17.59 -8.37 17.89
C ARG A 5 -16.75 -7.81 16.76
N PHE A 6 -16.43 -6.52 16.77
CA PHE A 6 -15.67 -5.87 15.70
C PHE A 6 -14.46 -5.14 16.29
N ALA A 7 -13.26 -5.65 16.01
CA ALA A 7 -12.01 -4.95 16.29
C ALA A 7 -11.66 -4.06 15.10
N VAL A 8 -11.61 -2.75 15.32
CA VAL A 8 -11.12 -1.79 14.32
C VAL A 8 -9.65 -1.54 14.63
N GLU A 9 -8.77 -2.24 13.94
CA GLU A 9 -7.35 -1.91 13.93
C GLU A 9 -7.10 -0.81 12.91
N ILE A 10 -6.60 0.32 13.40
CA ILE A 10 -6.21 1.42 12.55
C ILE A 10 -4.82 1.10 11.97
N LEU A 11 -4.81 0.54 10.77
CA LEU A 11 -3.57 0.34 10.00
C LEU A 11 -2.96 1.69 9.62
N ASN A 12 -1.63 1.81 9.76
CA ASN A 12 -0.88 2.91 9.18
C ASN A 12 -1.34 3.10 7.71
N PRO A 13 -1.68 4.32 7.26
CA PRO A 13 -2.20 4.56 5.91
C PRO A 13 -1.34 3.95 4.80
N LYS A 14 -0.02 3.84 5.01
CA LYS A 14 0.88 3.20 4.04
C LYS A 14 0.65 1.69 3.91
N TYR A 15 0.38 0.99 5.02
CA TYR A 15 0.04 -0.44 4.98
C TYR A 15 -1.33 -0.67 4.34
N ALA A 16 -2.31 0.21 4.61
CA ALA A 16 -3.61 0.16 3.94
C ALA A 16 -3.47 0.34 2.41
N GLN A 17 -2.60 1.25 1.96
CA GLN A 17 -2.30 1.43 0.54
C GLN A 17 -1.62 0.19 -0.08
N ILE A 18 -0.65 -0.41 0.61
CA ILE A 18 -0.03 -1.67 0.16
C ILE A 18 -1.08 -2.77 0.02
N GLN A 19 -1.95 -2.95 1.01
CA GLN A 19 -3.02 -3.95 0.96
C GLN A 19 -4.02 -3.69 -0.16
N ALA A 20 -4.42 -2.44 -0.36
CA ALA A 20 -5.30 -2.07 -1.46
C ALA A 20 -4.65 -2.40 -2.82
N ALA A 21 -3.36 -2.09 -2.99
CA ALA A 21 -2.66 -2.35 -4.25
C ALA A 21 -2.48 -3.86 -4.51
N LEU A 22 -2.20 -4.65 -3.47
CA LEU A 22 -2.21 -6.12 -3.54
C LEU A 22 -3.57 -6.67 -3.96
N SER A 23 -4.66 -6.05 -3.50
CA SER A 23 -6.03 -6.46 -3.81
C SER A 23 -6.45 -6.12 -5.24
N VAL A 24 -5.88 -5.07 -5.84
CA VAL A 24 -6.13 -4.70 -7.26
C VAL A 24 -5.52 -5.74 -8.20
N GLY A 25 -4.37 -6.33 -7.85
CA GLY A 25 -3.81 -7.48 -8.57
C GLY A 25 -3.26 -7.19 -9.97
N ASP A 26 -2.64 -6.02 -10.18
CA ASP A 26 -1.97 -5.68 -11.44
C ASP A 26 -0.70 -6.54 -11.65
N GLU A 27 -0.48 -7.06 -12.85
CA GLU A 27 0.70 -7.87 -13.22
C GLU A 27 2.01 -7.11 -13.00
N LYS A 28 2.04 -5.80 -13.28
CA LYS A 28 3.20 -4.94 -13.00
C LYS A 28 3.49 -4.79 -11.51
N PHE A 29 2.49 -5.02 -10.67
CA PHE A 29 2.65 -5.03 -9.22
C PHE A 29 3.49 -6.22 -8.75
N GLY A 30 3.48 -7.33 -9.50
CA GLY A 30 4.30 -8.51 -9.23
C GLY A 30 5.80 -8.19 -9.16
N GLU A 31 6.30 -7.37 -10.08
CA GLU A 31 7.70 -6.92 -10.08
C GLU A 31 8.03 -6.08 -8.84
N VAL A 32 7.11 -5.22 -8.42
CA VAL A 32 7.27 -4.39 -7.21
C VAL A 32 7.33 -5.26 -5.95
N ILE A 33 6.51 -6.32 -5.87
CA ILE A 33 6.54 -7.28 -4.75
C ILE A 33 7.90 -7.99 -4.71
N LEU A 34 8.36 -8.52 -5.85
CA LEU A 34 9.64 -9.21 -5.96
C LEU A 34 10.81 -8.31 -5.53
N GLU A 35 10.84 -7.07 -6.02
CA GLU A 35 11.87 -6.10 -5.65
C GLU A 35 11.80 -5.69 -4.18
N THR A 36 10.59 -5.61 -3.61
CA THR A 36 10.38 -5.35 -2.18
C THR A 36 10.99 -6.44 -1.31
N VAL A 37 10.80 -7.72 -1.69
CA VAL A 37 11.37 -8.86 -0.97
C VAL A 37 12.90 -8.85 -1.04
N LYS A 38 13.49 -8.52 -2.20
CA LYS A 38 14.96 -8.38 -2.34
C LYS A 38 15.56 -7.32 -1.42
N HIS A 39 14.78 -6.28 -1.08
CA HIS A 39 15.20 -5.22 -0.17
C HIS A 39 14.89 -5.49 1.31
N GLY A 40 14.50 -6.71 1.68
CA GLY A 40 14.23 -7.11 3.06
C GLY A 40 12.79 -6.89 3.52
N GLY A 41 11.88 -6.49 2.62
CA GLY A 41 10.47 -6.30 2.93
C GLY A 41 10.18 -5.08 3.83
N GLY A 42 8.97 -5.08 4.40
CA GLY A 42 8.47 -3.96 5.20
C GLY A 42 8.40 -2.63 4.44
N LEU A 43 8.07 -1.53 5.13
CA LEU A 43 7.92 -0.21 4.51
C LEU A 43 9.19 0.31 3.82
N VAL A 44 10.37 -0.07 4.33
CA VAL A 44 11.65 0.32 3.74
C VAL A 44 11.87 -0.40 2.41
N GLY A 45 11.60 -1.71 2.37
CA GLY A 45 11.65 -2.49 1.13
C GLY A 45 10.70 -1.94 0.07
N TRP A 46 9.46 -1.64 0.46
CA TRP A 46 8.47 -1.02 -0.44
C TRP A 46 8.95 0.32 -1.00
N ASN A 47 9.44 1.23 -0.14
CA ASN A 47 9.97 2.52 -0.59
C ASN A 47 11.17 2.37 -1.53
N ARG A 48 12.04 1.39 -1.30
CA ARG A 48 13.20 1.11 -2.17
C ARG A 48 12.76 0.54 -3.51
N ALA A 49 11.87 -0.46 -3.51
CA ALA A 49 11.34 -1.07 -4.73
C ALA A 49 10.67 -0.04 -5.64
N LEU A 50 9.84 0.85 -5.07
CA LEU A 50 9.18 1.91 -5.83
C LEU A 50 10.16 2.92 -6.42
N LYS A 51 11.24 3.25 -5.70
CA LYS A 51 12.32 4.11 -6.22
C LYS A 51 13.08 3.43 -7.35
N VAL A 52 13.47 2.16 -7.17
CA VAL A 52 14.25 1.39 -8.15
C VAL A 52 13.46 1.23 -9.45
N LEU A 53 12.18 0.89 -9.35
CA LEU A 53 11.30 0.69 -10.50
C LEU A 53 10.72 2.02 -11.04
N ASN A 54 11.04 3.15 -10.41
CA ASN A 54 10.51 4.48 -10.73
C ASN A 54 8.98 4.52 -10.85
N VAL A 55 8.30 3.80 -9.96
CA VAL A 55 6.84 3.71 -9.92
C VAL A 55 6.29 4.48 -8.73
N LYS A 56 5.23 5.26 -8.97
CA LYS A 56 4.49 5.92 -7.90
C LYS A 56 3.40 5.00 -7.37
N PHE A 57 3.16 5.03 -6.06
CA PHE A 57 2.11 4.24 -5.42
C PHE A 57 0.72 4.49 -6.02
N GLU A 58 0.45 5.73 -6.45
CA GLU A 58 -0.84 6.10 -7.04
C GLU A 58 -1.10 5.39 -8.38
N LYS A 59 -0.04 5.10 -9.15
CA LYS A 59 -0.15 4.34 -10.39
C LYS A 59 -0.53 2.88 -10.14
N LEU A 60 -0.11 2.32 -9.01
CA LEU A 60 -0.31 0.91 -8.68
C LEU A 60 -1.73 0.62 -8.18
N LEU A 61 -2.40 1.63 -7.63
CA LEU A 61 -3.76 1.49 -7.12
C LEU A 61 -4.83 1.66 -8.23
N ASN A 62 -4.43 2.00 -9.46
CA ASN A 62 -5.30 2.29 -10.60
C ASN A 62 -6.51 3.18 -10.25
N ILE A 63 -6.34 4.11 -9.30
CA ILE A 63 -7.43 4.94 -8.80
C ILE A 63 -7.57 6.11 -9.76
N LYS A 64 -8.73 6.20 -10.42
CA LYS A 64 -9.07 7.35 -11.28
C LYS A 64 -9.13 8.67 -10.51
N GLU A 65 -9.45 8.61 -9.21
CA GLU A 65 -9.49 9.76 -8.31
C GLU A 65 -8.53 9.55 -7.14
N LYS A 66 -7.65 10.51 -6.90
CA LYS A 66 -6.69 10.42 -5.81
C LYS A 66 -7.46 10.44 -4.47
N PRO A 67 -7.44 9.38 -3.65
CA PRO A 67 -8.15 9.40 -2.38
C PRO A 67 -7.55 10.51 -1.52
N ASN A 68 -8.42 11.29 -0.89
CA ASN A 68 -7.96 12.31 0.04
C ASN A 68 -7.49 11.64 1.34
N TRP A 69 -6.24 11.21 1.35
CA TRP A 69 -5.61 10.56 2.50
C TRP A 69 -5.48 11.46 3.72
N SER A 70 -5.60 12.79 3.56
CA SER A 70 -5.62 13.72 4.71
C SER A 70 -6.92 13.65 5.51
N ILE A 71 -7.98 13.02 4.98
CA ILE A 71 -9.20 12.70 5.74
C ILE A 71 -8.92 11.54 6.69
N ILE A 72 -8.00 10.64 6.33
CA ILE A 72 -7.48 9.59 7.21
C ILE A 72 -6.29 10.18 8.00
N GLN A 73 -6.53 11.30 8.69
CA GLN A 73 -5.63 11.75 9.75
C GLN A 73 -6.08 11.11 11.05
N ILE A 74 -5.18 10.33 11.64
CA ILE A 74 -5.35 9.64 12.91
C ILE A 74 -4.13 9.96 13.76
#